data_AF-A0A2H0N7P8-F1
#
_entry.id   AF-A0A2H0N7P8-F1
#
_cell.length_a   1.000
_cell.length_b   1.000
_cell.length_c   1.000
_cell.angle_alpha   90.00
_cell.angle_beta   90.00
_cell.angle_gamma   90.00
#
_symmetry.space_group_name_H-M   'P 1'
#
loop_
_entity.id
_entity.type
_entity.pdbx_description
1 polymer ?
#
loop_
_entity_poly.entity_id
_entity_poly.type
_entity_poly.pdbx_seq_one_letter_code
_entity_poly.pdbx_strand_id
1 'polypeptide(L)'
;MNQERNVNFLMANLGSEVTRLINAKQKGDFKLLEDAKKRALVIWTEIELKENLKERKYELKILREVIEDISKKYSDLNLNYNNVKDYFLPFALRVIG
;
A
#
# COMPACT_ATOMS: atom_id res chain seq x y z
N MET A 1 1.45 28.11 -0.52
CA MET A 1 0.71 27.02 -1.17
C MET A 1 0.70 25.84 -0.24
N ASN A 2 -0.42 25.58 0.43
CA ASN A 2 -0.58 24.36 1.24
C ASN A 2 -0.61 23.18 0.29
N GLN A 3 0.48 22.42 0.29
CA GLN A 3 0.69 21.27 -0.57
C GLN A 3 -0.31 20.19 -0.19
N GLU A 4 -1.48 20.19 -0.82
CA GLU A 4 -2.16 18.93 -1.04
C GLU A 4 -1.14 18.01 -1.70
N ARG A 5 -0.65 17.01 -0.95
CA ARG A 5 0.10 15.92 -1.56
C ARG A 5 -0.81 15.36 -2.65
N ASN A 6 -0.45 15.62 -3.90
CA ASN A 6 -1.14 15.09 -5.07
C ASN A 6 -1.24 13.57 -4.87
N VAL A 7 -2.43 13.00 -5.11
CA VAL A 7 -2.72 11.56 -4.98
C VAL A 7 -1.60 10.72 -5.61
N ASN A 8 -1.00 11.21 -6.69
CA ASN A 8 0.13 10.58 -7.37
C ASN A 8 1.34 10.36 -6.45
N PHE A 9 1.71 11.35 -5.63
CA PHE A 9 2.80 11.22 -4.67
C PHE A 9 2.45 10.26 -3.54
N LEU A 10 1.19 10.29 -3.06
CA LEU A 10 0.75 9.37 -2.02
C LEU A 10 0.78 7.92 -2.51
N MET A 11 0.31 7.66 -3.73
CA MET A 11 0.31 6.33 -4.34
C MET A 11 1.74 5.82 -4.59
N ALA A 12 2.65 6.69 -5.05
CA ALA A 12 4.06 6.34 -5.19
C ALA A 12 4.71 5.97 -3.84
N ASN A 13 4.45 6.77 -2.80
CA ASN A 13 4.94 6.50 -1.45
C ASN A 13 4.37 5.20 -0.89
N LEU A 14 3.08 4.94 -1.12
CA LEU A 14 2.44 3.70 -0.71
C LEU A 14 3.09 2.48 -1.38
N GLY A 15 3.39 2.56 -2.69
CA GLY A 15 4.06 1.48 -3.42
C GLY A 15 5.47 1.19 -2.88
N SER A 16 6.20 2.23 -2.48
CA SER A 16 7.50 2.10 -1.81
C SER A 16 7.37 1.38 -0.46
N GLU A 17 6.40 1.73 0.38
CA GLU A 17 6.20 1.07 1.68
C GLU A 17 5.70 -0.38 1.53
N VAL A 18 4.85 -0.66 0.53
CA VAL A 18 4.43 -2.02 0.19
C VAL A 18 5.63 -2.87 -0.26
N THR A 19 6.51 -2.33 -1.09
CA THR A 19 7.76 -3.01 -1.47
C THR A 19 8.64 -3.29 -0.24
N ARG A 20 8.72 -2.32 0.68
CA ARG A 20 9.49 -2.46 1.93
C ARG A 20 8.90 -3.54 2.84
N LEU A 21 7.58 -3.63 2.96
CA LEU A 21 6.87 -4.68 3.70
C LEU A 21 7.24 -6.08 3.21
N ILE A 22 7.19 -6.30 1.90
CA ILE A 22 7.50 -7.60 1.28
C ILE A 22 8.96 -7.98 1.56
N ASN A 23 9.89 -7.04 1.32
CA ASN A 23 11.31 -7.28 1.55
C ASN A 23 11.63 -7.55 3.03
N ALA A 24 10.99 -6.82 3.96
CA ALA A 24 11.14 -7.05 5.39
C ALA A 24 10.63 -8.43 5.80
N LYS A 25 9.46 -8.84 5.29
CA LYS A 25 8.88 -10.17 5.54
C LYS A 25 9.79 -11.28 5.05
N GLN A 26 10.31 -11.17 3.83
CA GLN A 26 11.23 -12.16 3.24
C GLN A 26 12.53 -12.30 4.03
N LYS A 27 13.02 -11.21 4.62
CA LYS A 27 14.24 -11.20 5.44
C LYS A 27 14.00 -11.59 6.90
N GLY A 28 12.74 -11.79 7.32
CA GLY A 28 12.39 -11.99 8.73
C GLY A 28 12.64 -10.76 9.62
N ASP A 29 12.75 -9.57 9.03
CA ASP A 29 12.96 -8.32 9.77
C ASP A 29 11.62 -7.77 10.26
N PHE A 30 11.15 -8.29 11.40
CA PHE A 30 9.86 -7.93 11.97
C PHE A 30 9.76 -6.47 12.42
N LYS A 31 10.88 -5.84 12.77
CA LYS A 31 10.89 -4.42 13.15
C LYS A 31 10.61 -3.56 11.92
N LEU A 32 11.35 -3.81 10.83
CA LEU A 32 11.15 -3.10 9.58
C LEU A 32 9.76 -3.36 8.98
N LEU A 33 9.24 -4.57 9.14
CA LEU A 33 7.89 -4.96 8.73
C LEU A 33 6.83 -4.09 9.42
N GLU A 34 6.89 -3.99 10.75
CA GLU A 34 5.93 -3.21 11.53
C GLU A 34 6.05 -1.70 11.23
N ASP A 35 7.27 -1.19 11.07
CA ASP A 35 7.49 0.21 10.73
C ASP A 35 6.97 0.56 9.33
N ALA A 36 7.17 -0.33 8.36
CA ALA A 36 6.64 -0.16 6.99
C ALA A 36 5.11 -0.25 6.96
N LYS A 37 4.52 -1.15 7.75
CA LYS A 37 3.06 -1.25 7.90
C LYS A 37 2.47 0.06 8.39
N LYS A 38 3.02 0.61 9.49
CA LYS A 38 2.53 1.86 10.08
C LYS A 38 2.56 3.00 9.06
N ARG A 39 3.68 3.16 8.32
CA ARG A 39 3.79 4.18 7.28
C ARG A 39 2.80 3.95 6.14
N ALA A 40 2.65 2.71 5.67
CA ALA A 40 1.69 2.37 4.62
C ALA A 40 0.25 2.72 5.03
N LEU A 41 -0.16 2.43 6.27
CA LEU A 41 -1.50 2.74 6.80
C LEU A 41 -1.74 4.25 7.01
N VAL A 42 -0.70 5.02 7.34
CA VAL A 42 -0.80 6.48 7.39
C VAL A 42 -1.04 7.05 5.99
N ILE A 43 -0.22 6.66 5.01
CA ILE A 43 -0.38 7.09 3.61
C ILE A 43 -1.74 6.66 3.06
N TRP A 44 -2.17 5.45 3.42
CA TRP A 44 -3.48 4.91 3.09
C TRP A 44 -4.63 5.82 3.54
N THR A 45 -4.59 6.23 4.81
CA THR A 45 -5.60 7.12 5.39
C THR A 45 -5.58 8.48 4.67
N GLU A 46 -4.41 9.01 4.30
CA GLU A 46 -4.30 10.24 3.51
C GLU A 46 -4.94 10.10 2.11
N ILE A 47 -4.84 8.93 1.48
CA ILE A 47 -5.46 8.62 0.17
C ILE A 47 -6.99 8.50 0.31
N GLU A 48 -7.48 7.76 1.31
CA GLU A 48 -8.91 7.50 1.52
C GLU A 48 -9.72 8.79 1.77
N LEU A 49 -9.08 9.80 2.35
CA LEU A 49 -9.70 11.11 2.62
C LEU A 49 -9.83 12.00 1.37
N LYS A 50 -9.28 11.60 0.21
CA LYS A 50 -9.37 12.39 -1.03
C LYS A 50 -10.70 12.17 -1.74
N GLU A 51 -11.41 13.28 -2.01
CA GLU A 51 -12.79 13.26 -2.52
C GLU A 51 -12.94 12.55 -3.88
N ASN A 52 -11.91 12.62 -4.73
CA ASN A 52 -11.88 12.03 -6.07
C ASN A 52 -11.77 10.49 -6.07
N LEU A 53 -11.62 9.85 -4.90
CA LEU A 53 -11.50 8.38 -4.80
C LEU A 53 -12.73 7.72 -4.15
N LYS A 54 -13.80 8.48 -3.88
CA LYS A 54 -15.07 7.95 -3.32
C LYS A 54 -15.67 6.82 -4.16
N GLU A 55 -15.49 6.83 -5.48
CA GLU A 55 -15.97 5.77 -6.38
C GLU A 55 -15.07 4.53 -6.42
N ARG A 56 -13.83 4.65 -5.93
CA ARG A 56 -12.80 3.59 -5.95
C ARG A 56 -12.65 2.87 -4.61
N LYS A 57 -13.61 3.05 -3.69
CA LYS A 57 -13.62 2.46 -2.34
C LYS A 57 -13.35 0.95 -2.31
N TYR A 58 -13.79 0.20 -3.33
CA TYR A 58 -13.58 -1.24 -3.37
C TYR A 58 -12.13 -1.63 -3.67
N GLU A 59 -11.52 -1.07 -4.72
CA GLU A 59 -10.10 -1.29 -5.02
C GLU A 59 -9.23 -0.80 -3.86
N LEU A 60 -9.66 0.31 -3.26
CA LEU A 60 -9.02 0.87 -2.10
C LEU A 60 -9.03 -0.11 -0.90
N LYS A 61 -10.20 -0.68 -0.59
CA LYS A 61 -10.36 -1.69 0.45
C LYS A 61 -9.45 -2.91 0.24
N ILE A 62 -9.37 -3.42 -0.99
CA ILE A 62 -8.48 -4.57 -1.31
C ILE A 62 -7.03 -4.23 -1.00
N LEU A 63 -6.58 -3.01 -1.33
CA LEU A 63 -5.20 -2.62 -1.06
C LEU A 63 -4.88 -2.57 0.44
N ARG A 64 -5.83 -2.10 1.26
CA ARG A 64 -5.70 -2.16 2.71
C ARG A 64 -5.62 -3.60 3.22
N GLU A 65 -6.48 -4.48 2.74
CA GLU A 65 -6.47 -5.91 3.11
C GLU A 65 -5.14 -6.58 2.78
N VAL A 66 -4.55 -6.26 1.62
CA VAL A 66 -3.21 -6.73 1.21
C VAL A 66 -2.12 -6.23 2.17
N ILE A 67 -2.12 -4.95 2.52
CA ILE A 67 -1.15 -4.36 3.47
C ILE A 67 -1.25 -5.04 4.84
N GLU A 68 -2.48 -5.23 5.32
CA GLU A 68 -2.75 -5.88 6.60
C GLU A 68 -2.30 -7.36 6.57
N ASP A 69 -2.58 -8.11 5.51
CA ASP A 69 -2.19 -9.51 5.38
C ASP A 69 -0.68 -9.73 5.28
N ILE A 70 0.02 -8.91 4.49
CA ILE A 70 1.49 -9.01 4.36
C ILE A 70 2.15 -8.80 5.72
N SER A 71 1.58 -7.96 6.59
CA SER A 71 2.13 -7.73 7.93
C SER A 71 1.96 -8.90 8.91
N LYS A 72 1.13 -9.89 8.60
CA LYS A 72 0.92 -11.06 9.47
C LYS A 72 2.11 -12.03 9.40
N LYS A 73 2.41 -12.65 10.54
CA LYS A 73 3.42 -13.73 10.66
C LYS A 73 3.11 -14.89 9.71
N TYR A 74 1.83 -15.24 9.57
CA TYR A 74 1.32 -16.17 8.57
C TYR A 74 0.38 -15.38 7.65
N SER A 75 0.75 -15.26 6.38
CA SER A 75 -0.07 -14.57 5.37
C SER A 75 -1.20 -15.50 4.97
N ASP A 76 -2.44 -15.02 4.99
CA ASP A 76 -3.57 -15.80 4.46
C ASP A 76 -3.58 -15.77 2.92
N LEU A 77 -3.00 -14.74 2.32
CA LEU A 77 -2.98 -14.53 0.88
C LEU A 77 -1.74 -15.10 0.17
N ASN A 78 -0.76 -15.68 0.91
CA ASN A 78 0.50 -16.22 0.38
C ASN A 78 1.17 -15.32 -0.69
N LEU A 79 1.09 -14.00 -0.52
CA LEU A 79 1.53 -13.05 -1.53
C LEU A 79 3.06 -13.02 -1.61
N ASN A 80 3.60 -13.24 -2.81
CA ASN A 80 4.98 -12.97 -3.12
C ASN A 80 5.15 -11.58 -3.77
N TYR A 81 6.40 -11.14 -3.93
CA TYR A 81 6.73 -9.85 -4.54
C TYR A 81 6.09 -9.64 -5.91
N ASN A 82 6.04 -10.70 -6.73
CA ASN A 82 5.46 -10.62 -8.07
C ASN A 82 3.94 -10.41 -7.99
N ASN A 83 3.22 -11.10 -7.09
CA ASN A 83 1.78 -10.90 -6.92
C ASN A 83 1.43 -9.45 -6.58
N VAL A 84 2.24 -8.83 -5.71
CA VAL A 84 1.99 -7.45 -5.30
C VAL A 84 2.39 -6.47 -6.40
N LYS A 85 3.50 -6.72 -7.10
CA LYS A 85 3.92 -5.91 -8.25
C LYS A 85 2.88 -5.95 -9.36
N ASP A 86 2.36 -7.13 -9.69
CA ASP A 86 1.40 -7.36 -10.77
C ASP A 86 0.03 -6.74 -10.48
N TYR A 87 -0.34 -6.59 -9.20
CA TYR A 87 -1.58 -5.91 -8.80
C TYR A 87 -1.39 -4.39 -8.60
N PHE A 88 -0.34 -4.00 -7.87
CA PHE A 88 -0.16 -2.62 -7.40
C PHE A 88 0.21 -1.66 -8.52
N LEU A 89 1.05 -2.06 -9.49
CA LEU A 89 1.45 -1.18 -10.60
C LEU A 89 0.27 -0.80 -11.49
N PRO A 90 -0.54 -1.75 -11.99
CA PRO A 90 -1.73 -1.41 -12.77
C PRO A 90 -2.74 -0.58 -11.98
N PHE A 91 -2.95 -0.88 -10.70
CA PHE A 91 -3.84 -0.11 -9.83
C PHE A 91 -3.34 1.34 -9.66
N ALA A 92 -2.06 1.52 -9.33
CA ALA A 92 -1.46 2.84 -9.17
C ALA A 92 -1.56 3.67 -10.46
N LEU A 93 -1.27 3.07 -11.62
CA LEU A 93 -1.41 3.74 -12.92
C LEU A 93 -2.86 4.16 -13.21
N ARG A 94 -3.87 3.34 -12.86
CA ARG A 94 -5.30 3.67 -13.04
C ARG A 94 -5.82 4.73 -12.07
N VAL A 95 -5.15 4.95 -10.94
CA VAL A 95 -5.52 5.98 -9.95
C VAL A 95 -4.83 7.31 -10.29
N ILE A 96 -3.68 7.25 -10.94
CA ILE A 96 -2.87 8.41 -11.36
C ILE A 96 -3.34 8.99 -12.71
N GLY A 97 -3.87 8.15 -13.61
CA GLY A 97 -4.46 8.53 -14.90
C GLY A 97 -5.96 8.76 -14.80
#